data_AF-A0A3N6M351-F1
#
_entry.id   AF-A0A3N6M351-F1
#
_cell.length_a   1.000
_cell.length_b   1.000
_cell.length_c   1.000
_cell.angle_alpha   90.00
_cell.angle_beta   90.00
_cell.angle_gamma   90.00
#
_symmetry.space_group_name_H-M   'P 1'
#
loop_
_entity.id
_entity.type
_entity.pdbx_description
1 polymer ?
#
loop_
_entity_poly.entity_id
_entity_poly.type
_entity_poly.pdbx_seq_one_letter_code
_entity_poly.pdbx_strand_id
1 'polypeptide(L)'
;MNSLDQVDGNMSHTDTRPRAVIHQKILDQAASQPNASVEDLVANVSGATPELVQRVLSEYGDASYVESAAESDESDSRSPSEAEMPIDPDSLSEIQFETLRKINEYPSATQRELADLLEITAATVSKRVNTIEGFEWDDRQRIAAAVVANRETKPDGGTPIDSRPQESSGSSDETVTEPQPVEGESIASLFDRLDRLENKLDSWSDQSGVEIDDPALLHKVIHACMESDSITEDEELYLLQILLA
;
A
#
# COMPACT_ATOMS: atom_id res chain seq x y z
N MET A 1 11.03 -12.56 41.74
CA MET A 1 12.28 -11.98 41.23
C MET A 1 12.51 -12.55 39.82
N ASN A 2 12.64 -11.63 38.84
CA ASN A 2 13.12 -11.74 37.44
C ASN A 2 12.94 -13.05 36.65
N SER A 3 12.23 -13.11 35.51
CA SER A 3 12.17 -12.23 34.32
C SER A 3 13.40 -12.30 33.40
N LEU A 4 13.11 -12.32 32.09
CA LEU A 4 13.97 -12.28 30.91
C LEU A 4 14.75 -13.57 30.61
N ASP A 5 14.98 -14.00 29.37
CA ASP A 5 14.59 -13.58 28.02
C ASP A 5 15.34 -14.57 27.12
N GLN A 6 14.67 -15.24 26.18
CA GLN A 6 15.18 -15.31 24.80
C GLN A 6 14.15 -16.06 23.97
N VAL A 7 13.33 -15.23 23.33
CA VAL A 7 12.62 -15.58 22.11
C VAL A 7 13.61 -15.41 20.96
N ASP A 8 13.40 -16.24 19.95
CA ASP A 8 13.66 -15.99 18.54
C ASP A 8 15.09 -15.93 17.98
N GLY A 9 15.32 -16.90 17.09
CA GLY A 9 16.29 -16.83 16.01
C GLY A 9 15.83 -17.70 14.83
N ASN A 10 14.52 -17.81 14.57
CA ASN A 10 14.03 -18.36 13.32
C ASN A 10 14.18 -17.29 12.22
N MET A 11 15.43 -17.06 11.80
CA MET A 11 15.77 -16.32 10.59
C MET A 11 15.24 -17.08 9.38
N SER A 12 13.97 -16.88 9.06
CA SER A 12 13.53 -17.02 7.68
C SER A 12 14.13 -15.87 6.89
N HIS A 13 15.42 -16.01 6.52
CA HIS A 13 15.95 -15.32 5.35
C HIS A 13 14.99 -15.67 4.21
N THR A 14 14.25 -14.67 3.75
CA THR A 14 13.53 -14.75 2.49
C THR A 14 14.50 -15.34 1.49
N ASP A 15 14.05 -16.36 0.76
CA ASP A 15 14.82 -17.09 -0.23
C ASP A 15 15.41 -16.07 -1.23
N THR A 16 16.60 -15.53 -0.94
CA THR A 16 17.26 -14.43 -1.65
C THR A 16 17.96 -15.00 -2.87
N ARG A 17 17.26 -15.91 -3.55
CA ARG A 17 17.70 -16.53 -4.78
C ARG A 17 16.86 -15.95 -5.90
N PRO A 18 17.47 -15.38 -6.95
CA PRO A 18 16.72 -14.78 -8.04
C PRO A 18 15.80 -15.83 -8.67
N ARG A 19 14.47 -15.67 -8.53
CA ARG A 19 13.47 -16.57 -9.12
C ARG A 19 13.39 -16.44 -10.64
N ALA A 20 13.86 -15.31 -11.19
CA ALA A 20 13.92 -15.04 -12.61
C ALA A 20 15.30 -15.42 -13.18
N VAL A 21 15.29 -16.27 -14.23
CA VAL A 21 16.49 -16.70 -14.97
C VAL A 21 17.30 -15.51 -15.50
N ILE A 22 16.64 -14.38 -15.79
CA ILE A 22 17.28 -13.16 -16.27
C ILE A 22 18.10 -12.49 -15.15
N HIS A 23 17.60 -12.45 -13.92
CA HIS A 23 18.31 -11.85 -12.79
C HIS A 23 19.57 -12.64 -12.45
N GLN A 24 19.49 -13.98 -12.46
CA GLN A 24 20.67 -14.83 -12.30
C GLN A 24 21.71 -14.58 -13.39
N LYS A 25 21.29 -14.46 -14.66
CA LYS A 25 22.21 -14.18 -15.78
C LYS A 25 22.88 -12.81 -15.65
N ILE A 26 22.18 -11.79 -15.15
CA ILE A 26 22.75 -10.47 -14.89
C ILE A 26 23.82 -10.57 -13.80
N LEU A 27 23.54 -11.28 -12.70
CA LEU A 27 24.48 -11.46 -11.59
C LEU A 27 25.68 -12.32 -11.98
N ASP A 28 25.49 -13.39 -12.75
CA ASP A 28 26.57 -14.23 -13.25
C ASP A 28 27.51 -13.44 -14.18
N GLN A 29 26.96 -12.55 -15.02
CA GLN A 29 27.76 -11.66 -15.87
C GLN A 29 28.49 -10.59 -15.07
N ALA A 30 27.82 -9.95 -14.11
CA ALA A 30 28.44 -8.95 -13.24
C ALA A 30 29.54 -9.56 -12.36
N ALA A 31 29.35 -10.78 -11.84
CA ALA A 31 30.36 -11.52 -11.09
C ALA A 31 31.56 -11.92 -11.98
N SER A 32 31.32 -12.22 -13.26
CA SER A 32 32.37 -12.55 -14.23
C SER A 32 33.14 -11.30 -14.71
N GLN A 33 32.52 -10.12 -14.67
CA GLN A 33 33.09 -8.85 -15.11
C GLN A 33 32.72 -7.71 -14.15
N PRO A 34 33.38 -7.60 -12.98
CA PRO A 34 33.01 -6.65 -11.93
C PRO A 34 33.24 -5.17 -12.30
N ASN A 35 33.98 -4.91 -13.38
CA ASN A 35 34.24 -3.57 -13.90
C ASN A 35 33.47 -3.27 -15.20
N ALA A 36 32.57 -4.16 -15.64
CA ALA A 36 31.76 -3.92 -16.83
C ALA A 36 30.72 -2.82 -16.56
N SER A 37 30.49 -1.96 -17.57
CA SER A 37 29.45 -0.94 -17.46
C SER A 37 28.05 -1.56 -17.59
N VAL A 38 27.03 -0.86 -17.12
CA VAL A 38 25.62 -1.29 -17.23
C VAL A 38 25.25 -1.56 -18.69
N GLU A 39 25.76 -0.77 -19.62
CA GLU A 39 25.55 -0.93 -21.06
C GLU A 39 26.18 -2.21 -21.62
N ASP A 40 27.35 -2.58 -21.13
CA ASP A 40 28.04 -3.81 -21.52
C ASP A 40 27.31 -5.05 -20.99
N LEU A 41 26.75 -4.96 -19.78
CA LEU A 41 25.95 -6.03 -19.19
C LEU A 41 24.63 -6.24 -19.97
N VAL A 42 23.98 -5.16 -20.40
CA VAL A 42 22.77 -5.21 -21.24
C VAL A 42 23.06 -5.86 -22.59
N ALA A 43 24.20 -5.54 -23.22
CA ALA A 43 24.57 -6.12 -24.51
C ALA A 43 24.81 -7.64 -24.44
N ASN A 44 25.24 -8.15 -23.29
CA ASN A 44 25.58 -9.57 -23.10
C ASN A 44 24.44 -10.41 -22.48
N VAL A 45 23.36 -9.77 -22.00
CA VAL A 45 22.20 -10.46 -21.44
C VAL A 45 20.97 -10.20 -22.29
N SER A 46 20.54 -11.22 -23.04
CA SER A 46 19.35 -11.14 -23.90
C SER A 46 18.09 -10.80 -23.11
N GLY A 47 17.47 -9.66 -23.44
CA GLY A 47 16.25 -9.17 -22.80
C GLY A 47 16.47 -8.34 -21.54
N ALA A 48 17.73 -7.99 -21.21
CA ALA A 48 18.00 -7.04 -20.14
C ALA A 48 17.82 -5.59 -20.61
N THR A 49 17.32 -4.74 -19.74
CA THR A 49 17.34 -3.28 -19.90
C THR A 49 18.29 -2.67 -18.87
N PRO A 50 18.86 -1.48 -19.12
CA PRO A 50 19.78 -0.85 -18.18
C PRO A 50 19.14 -0.59 -16.81
N GLU A 51 17.83 -0.36 -16.75
CA GLU A 51 17.06 -0.20 -15.52
C GLU A 51 16.90 -1.52 -14.77
N LEU A 52 16.73 -2.64 -15.50
CA LEU A 52 16.65 -3.97 -14.91
C LEU A 52 18.00 -4.40 -14.34
N VAL A 53 19.09 -4.11 -15.04
CA VAL A 53 20.46 -4.40 -14.57
C VAL A 53 20.77 -3.61 -13.30
N GLN A 54 20.49 -2.31 -13.27
CA GLN A 54 20.67 -1.49 -12.07
C GLN A 54 19.84 -2.00 -10.90
N ARG A 55 18.57 -2.34 -11.12
CA ARG A 55 17.70 -2.87 -10.07
C ARG A 55 18.22 -4.20 -9.52
N VAL A 56 18.64 -5.12 -10.38
CA VAL A 56 19.17 -6.42 -9.97
C VAL A 56 20.52 -6.29 -9.25
N LEU A 57 21.40 -5.39 -9.68
CA LEU A 57 22.66 -5.11 -8.99
C LEU A 57 22.44 -4.43 -7.65
N SER A 58 21.49 -3.52 -7.53
CA SER A 58 21.13 -2.93 -6.23
C SER A 58 20.47 -3.94 -5.30
N GLU A 59 19.65 -4.85 -5.84
CA GLU A 59 18.87 -5.80 -5.05
C GLU A 59 19.65 -7.07 -4.66
N TYR A 60 20.61 -7.50 -5.48
CA TYR A 60 21.38 -8.74 -5.26
C TYR A 60 22.90 -8.55 -5.33
N GLY A 61 23.40 -7.39 -5.75
CA GLY A 61 24.84 -7.12 -5.88
C GLY A 61 25.52 -6.78 -4.55
N ASP A 62 24.78 -6.61 -3.45
CA ASP A 62 25.33 -6.43 -2.10
C ASP A 62 25.59 -7.77 -1.36
N ALA A 63 25.58 -8.89 -2.08
CA ALA A 63 25.97 -10.18 -1.51
C ALA A 63 27.51 -10.32 -1.43
N SER A 64 28.17 -9.41 -0.71
CA SER A 64 29.54 -9.63 -0.19
C SER A 64 29.50 -10.14 1.26
N TYR A 65 28.60 -11.08 1.56
CA TYR A 65 28.71 -11.86 2.79
C TYR A 65 29.77 -12.96 2.61
N VAL A 66 31.03 -12.60 2.84
CA VAL A 66 32.08 -13.52 3.27
C VAL A 66 33.05 -12.78 4.20
N GLU A 67 32.72 -12.85 5.50
CA GLU A 67 33.64 -13.17 6.60
C GLU A 67 35.04 -12.51 6.51
N SER A 68 35.15 -11.28 7.02
CA SER A 68 36.41 -10.78 7.56
C SER A 68 36.25 -10.57 9.06
N ALA A 69 36.72 -11.57 9.80
CA ALA A 69 37.05 -11.46 11.20
C ALA A 69 38.07 -10.32 11.38
N ALA A 70 37.62 -9.21 11.95
CA ALA A 70 38.48 -8.24 12.60
C ALA A 70 37.75 -7.78 13.87
N GLU A 71 38.22 -8.31 14.98
CA GLU A 71 37.88 -7.89 16.33
C GLU A 71 38.12 -6.38 16.47
N SER A 72 37.08 -5.65 16.84
CA SER A 72 37.18 -4.34 17.48
C SER A 72 36.02 -4.24 18.47
N ASP A 73 36.36 -4.63 19.70
CA ASP A 73 35.68 -4.27 20.93
C ASP A 73 35.74 -2.74 21.08
N GLU A 74 34.65 -2.05 20.76
CA GLU A 74 34.32 -0.77 21.38
C GLU A 74 32.82 -0.71 21.67
N SER A 75 32.52 -0.58 22.95
CA SER A 75 31.23 -0.22 23.48
C SER A 75 30.78 1.10 22.86
N ASP A 76 29.83 1.04 21.93
CA ASP A 76 29.04 2.20 21.56
C ASP A 76 27.57 1.84 21.70
N SER A 77 26.93 2.48 22.68
CA SER A 77 25.50 2.46 22.92
C SER A 77 24.80 3.13 21.74
N ARG A 78 24.71 2.43 20.60
CA ARG A 78 23.73 2.76 19.58
C ARG A 78 22.38 2.29 20.06
N SER A 79 21.62 3.25 20.62
CA SER A 79 20.17 3.25 20.52
C SER A 79 19.74 2.68 19.17
N PRO A 80 18.66 1.88 19.09
CA PRO A 80 18.08 1.48 17.82
C PRO A 80 17.44 2.73 17.16
N SER A 81 18.29 3.62 16.65
CA SER A 81 17.91 4.78 15.85
C SER A 81 17.68 4.28 14.44
N GLU A 82 16.45 4.45 13.98
CA GLU A 82 16.07 4.42 12.56
C GLU A 82 16.49 3.15 11.82
N ALA A 83 15.83 2.03 12.15
CA ALA A 83 15.47 1.12 11.06
C ALA A 83 14.74 1.97 10.02
N GLU A 84 15.24 2.04 8.79
CA GLU A 84 14.66 2.81 7.68
C GLU A 84 13.14 2.61 7.67
N MET A 85 12.42 3.57 8.25
CA MET A 85 10.98 3.48 8.37
C MET A 85 10.41 3.92 7.03
N PRO A 86 9.61 3.09 6.35
CA PRO A 86 9.09 3.46 5.04
C PRO A 86 8.07 4.59 5.11
N ILE A 87 7.48 4.86 6.28
CA ILE A 87 6.36 5.82 6.43
C ILE A 87 6.51 6.62 7.73
N ASP A 88 6.51 7.95 7.61
CA ASP A 88 6.46 8.87 8.75
C ASP A 88 5.00 8.99 9.24
N PRO A 89 4.66 8.64 10.50
CA PRO A 89 3.30 8.74 11.03
C PRO A 89 2.74 10.16 11.03
N ASP A 90 3.59 11.20 11.15
CA ASP A 90 3.13 12.59 11.18
C ASP A 90 2.75 13.13 9.79
N SER A 91 3.21 12.46 8.73
CA SER A 91 2.80 12.77 7.35
C SER A 91 1.37 12.28 7.05
N LEU A 92 0.82 11.40 7.89
CA LEU A 92 -0.48 10.78 7.68
C LEU A 92 -1.60 11.65 8.23
N SER A 93 -2.72 11.69 7.51
CA SER A 93 -3.94 12.25 8.09
C SER A 93 -4.46 11.37 9.23
N GLU A 94 -5.19 11.97 10.18
CA GLU A 94 -5.80 11.25 11.30
C GLU A 94 -6.66 10.06 10.83
N ILE A 95 -7.35 10.24 9.70
CA ILE A 95 -8.23 9.22 9.12
C ILE A 95 -7.42 8.04 8.52
N GLN A 96 -6.28 8.32 7.91
CA GLN A 96 -5.36 7.29 7.41
C GLN A 96 -4.74 6.54 8.58
N PHE A 97 -4.31 7.26 9.62
CA PHE A 97 -3.77 6.65 10.82
C PHE A 97 -4.81 5.76 11.52
N GLU A 98 -6.06 6.21 11.68
CA GLU A 98 -7.12 5.40 12.27
C GLU A 98 -7.39 4.13 11.43
N THR A 99 -7.30 4.24 10.11
CA THR A 99 -7.42 3.07 9.21
C THR A 99 -6.26 2.09 9.43
N LEU A 100 -5.02 2.59 9.54
CA LEU A 100 -3.85 1.76 9.86
C LEU A 100 -3.92 1.16 11.26
N ARG A 101 -4.44 1.90 12.23
CA ARG A 101 -4.69 1.41 13.59
C ARG A 101 -5.64 0.23 13.57
N LYS A 102 -6.73 0.29 12.82
CA LYS A 102 -7.66 -0.85 12.64
C LYS A 102 -7.01 -2.03 11.93
N ILE A 103 -6.12 -1.79 10.96
CA ILE A 103 -5.33 -2.85 10.33
C ILE A 103 -4.39 -3.52 11.35
N ASN A 104 -3.77 -2.75 12.25
CA ASN A 104 -2.93 -3.29 13.31
C ASN A 104 -3.75 -4.08 14.35
N GLU A 105 -4.94 -3.61 14.71
CA GLU A 105 -5.86 -4.31 15.62
C GLU A 105 -6.44 -5.60 15.00
N TYR A 106 -6.70 -5.60 13.68
CA TYR A 106 -7.29 -6.71 12.95
C TYR A 106 -6.45 -7.08 11.70
N PRO A 107 -5.26 -7.68 11.87
CA PRO A 107 -4.32 -7.91 10.77
C PRO A 107 -4.84 -8.91 9.72
N SER A 108 -5.71 -9.84 10.14
CA SER A 108 -6.34 -10.81 9.24
C SER A 108 -7.61 -10.29 8.57
N ALA A 109 -8.14 -9.13 8.96
CA ALA A 109 -9.37 -8.60 8.40
C ALA A 109 -9.18 -8.27 6.91
N THR A 110 -10.19 -8.63 6.12
CA THR A 110 -10.32 -8.23 4.73
C THR A 110 -10.69 -6.75 4.63
N GLN A 111 -10.48 -6.14 3.46
CA GLN A 111 -10.90 -4.75 3.21
C GLN A 111 -12.39 -4.51 3.47
N ARG A 112 -13.23 -5.53 3.23
CA ARG A 112 -14.68 -5.47 3.49
C ARG A 112 -14.98 -5.47 4.98
N GLU A 113 -14.31 -6.33 5.75
CA GLU A 113 -14.48 -6.37 7.21
C GLU A 113 -13.95 -5.09 7.87
N LEU A 114 -12.84 -4.53 7.38
CA LEU A 114 -12.34 -3.23 7.84
C LEU A 114 -13.29 -2.08 7.48
N ALA A 115 -13.95 -2.16 6.33
CA ALA A 115 -14.98 -1.21 5.91
C ALA A 115 -16.19 -1.25 6.85
N ASP A 116 -16.68 -2.45 7.18
CA ASP A 116 -17.77 -2.63 8.15
C ASP A 116 -17.39 -2.07 9.53
N LEU A 117 -16.15 -2.30 9.99
CA LEU A 117 -15.64 -1.78 11.28
C LEU A 117 -15.48 -0.26 11.31
N LEU A 118 -15.16 0.35 10.17
CA LEU A 118 -14.97 1.80 10.05
C LEU A 118 -16.25 2.52 9.58
N GLU A 119 -17.36 1.79 9.40
CA GLU A 119 -18.62 2.28 8.84
C GLU A 119 -18.44 3.04 7.50
N ILE A 120 -17.53 2.57 6.65
CA ILE A 120 -17.23 3.13 5.32
C ILE A 120 -17.26 2.04 4.26
N THR A 121 -17.08 2.41 2.98
CA THR A 121 -16.99 1.43 1.89
C THR A 121 -15.58 0.83 1.76
N ALA A 122 -15.47 -0.41 1.29
CA ALA A 122 -14.19 -1.07 1.03
C ALA A 122 -13.30 -0.27 0.04
N ALA A 123 -13.92 0.39 -0.94
CA ALA A 123 -13.23 1.29 -1.85
C ALA A 123 -12.61 2.50 -1.13
N THR A 124 -13.26 3.01 -0.09
CA THR A 124 -12.73 4.10 0.74
C THR A 124 -11.55 3.65 1.58
N VAL A 125 -11.60 2.44 2.17
CA VAL A 125 -10.46 1.82 2.86
C VAL A 125 -9.27 1.71 1.92
N SER A 126 -9.48 1.14 0.73
CA SER A 126 -8.45 0.97 -0.30
C SER A 126 -7.86 2.32 -0.74
N LYS A 127 -8.70 3.33 -1.00
CA LYS A 127 -8.23 4.67 -1.36
C LYS A 127 -7.40 5.32 -0.25
N ARG A 128 -7.82 5.21 1.01
CA ARG A 128 -7.12 5.81 2.16
C ARG A 128 -5.71 5.25 2.30
N VAL A 129 -5.56 3.93 2.20
CA VAL A 129 -4.27 3.27 2.39
C VAL A 129 -3.37 3.33 1.15
N ASN A 130 -3.92 3.22 -0.07
CA ASN A 130 -3.12 3.31 -1.30
C ASN A 130 -2.59 4.72 -1.59
N THR A 131 -3.14 5.74 -0.95
CA THR A 131 -2.61 7.13 -1.05
C THR A 131 -1.40 7.31 -0.13
N ILE A 132 -1.13 6.37 0.78
CA ILE A 132 0.02 6.43 1.67
C ILE A 132 1.24 5.94 0.89
N GLU A 133 2.23 6.82 0.73
CA GLU A 133 3.50 6.48 0.09
C GLU A 133 4.20 5.37 0.88
N GLY A 134 4.64 4.32 0.18
CA GLY A 134 5.30 3.17 0.80
C GLY A 134 4.37 2.20 1.54
N PHE A 135 3.05 2.37 1.47
CA PHE A 135 2.09 1.39 1.99
C PHE A 135 1.81 0.29 0.98
N GLU A 136 2.12 -0.95 1.36
CA GLU A 136 1.84 -2.15 0.58
C GLU A 136 0.86 -3.06 1.34
N TRP A 137 -0.17 -3.56 0.64
CA TRP A 137 -1.20 -4.39 1.27
C TRP A 137 -0.70 -5.76 1.73
N ASP A 138 0.29 -6.33 1.05
CA ASP A 138 0.95 -7.59 1.43
C ASP A 138 1.73 -7.43 2.76
N ASP A 139 2.33 -6.25 2.97
CA ASP A 139 3.12 -5.91 4.16
C ASP A 139 2.33 -5.10 5.20
N ARG A 140 1.00 -5.04 5.06
CA ARG A 140 0.11 -4.17 5.84
C ARG A 140 0.32 -4.23 7.34
N GLN A 141 0.58 -5.42 7.87
CA GLN A 141 0.68 -5.64 9.31
C GLN A 141 1.99 -5.08 9.83
N ARG A 142 3.09 -5.33 9.11
CA ARG A 142 4.41 -4.79 9.45
C ARG A 142 4.40 -3.27 9.40
N ILE A 143 3.79 -2.71 8.35
CA ILE A 143 3.70 -1.26 8.15
C ILE A 143 2.79 -0.61 9.20
N ALA A 144 1.58 -1.13 9.40
CA ALA A 144 0.65 -0.61 10.39
C ALA A 144 1.19 -0.69 11.82
N ALA A 145 1.83 -1.80 12.19
CA ALA A 145 2.45 -1.95 13.51
C ALA A 145 3.59 -0.94 13.71
N ALA A 146 4.46 -0.76 12.70
CA ALA A 146 5.56 0.20 12.78
C ALA A 146 5.06 1.65 12.90
N VAL A 147 4.07 2.04 12.09
CA VAL A 147 3.49 3.39 12.11
C VAL A 147 2.77 3.69 13.42
N VAL A 148 1.95 2.76 13.93
CA VAL A 148 1.23 2.91 15.20
C VAL A 148 2.21 2.97 16.36
N ALA A 149 3.16 2.04 16.43
CA ALA A 149 4.18 2.04 17.47
C ALA A 149 5.00 3.33 17.45
N ASN A 150 5.38 3.86 16.28
CA ASN A 150 6.14 5.11 16.22
C ASN A 150 5.31 6.32 16.68
N ARG A 151 4.03 6.40 16.31
CA ARG A 151 3.16 7.50 16.77
C ARG A 151 2.91 7.45 18.29
N GLU A 152 2.77 6.25 18.86
CA GLU A 152 2.54 6.05 20.30
C GLU A 152 3.83 6.15 21.14
N THR A 153 4.98 5.81 20.56
CA THR A 153 6.30 5.91 21.24
C THR A 153 6.95 7.28 21.10
N LYS A 154 6.50 8.11 20.14
CA LYS A 154 6.86 9.53 20.12
C LYS A 154 6.25 10.16 21.38
N PRO A 155 7.08 10.66 22.31
CA PRO A 155 6.57 11.33 23.48
C PRO A 155 5.99 12.67 23.02
N ASP A 156 4.71 12.67 22.67
CA ASP A 156 3.92 13.88 22.88
C ASP A 156 4.08 14.25 24.36
N GLY A 157 4.25 15.52 24.66
CA GLY A 157 4.54 16.04 25.99
C GLY A 157 3.39 15.87 27.00
N GLY A 158 2.59 14.81 26.88
CA GLY A 158 1.58 14.37 27.82
C GLY A 158 2.25 13.63 28.96
N THR A 159 2.33 14.30 30.11
CA THR A 159 2.58 13.70 31.42
C THR A 159 1.94 12.32 31.57
N PRO A 160 2.67 11.29 32.04
CA PRO A 160 2.10 9.98 32.31
C PRO A 160 0.96 10.12 33.31
N ILE A 161 -0.27 9.83 32.88
CA ILE A 161 -1.40 9.67 33.78
C ILE A 161 -1.19 8.34 34.49
N ASP A 162 -0.47 8.43 35.60
CA ASP A 162 -0.35 7.38 36.60
C ASP A 162 -1.76 6.97 37.02
N SER A 163 -2.18 5.78 36.56
CA SER A 163 -3.45 5.17 36.91
C SER A 163 -3.39 4.69 38.35
N ARG A 164 -3.58 5.63 39.28
CA ARG A 164 -3.90 5.36 40.67
C ARG A 164 -5.41 5.58 40.88
N PRO A 165 -6.17 4.60 41.38
CA PRO A 165 -7.56 4.84 41.71
C PRO A 165 -7.62 5.71 42.97
N GLN A 166 -8.09 6.96 42.81
CA GLN A 166 -8.56 7.79 43.91
C GLN A 166 -9.96 8.30 43.58
N GLU A 167 -10.93 7.56 44.09
CA GLU A 167 -12.19 8.09 44.57
C GLU A 167 -12.01 9.38 45.38
N SER A 168 -12.59 10.49 44.91
CA SER A 168 -13.13 11.56 45.76
C SER A 168 -14.01 12.52 44.95
N SER A 169 -15.22 12.71 45.45
CA SER A 169 -16.24 13.66 45.00
C SER A 169 -15.76 15.12 45.00
N GLY A 170 -16.34 15.94 44.10
CA GLY A 170 -16.24 17.39 44.15
C GLY A 170 -16.90 18.08 42.95
N SER A 171 -17.97 18.83 43.23
CA SER A 171 -18.86 19.57 42.34
C SER A 171 -18.24 20.78 41.62
N SER A 172 -18.94 21.23 40.57
CA SER A 172 -19.06 22.59 40.01
C SER A 172 -18.20 22.86 38.77
N ASP A 173 -18.83 22.96 37.58
CA ASP A 173 -19.43 24.17 36.97
C ASP A 173 -18.36 25.04 36.30
N GLU A 174 -18.29 25.01 34.95
CA GLU A 174 -18.24 26.20 34.09
C GLU A 174 -18.01 25.87 32.60
N THR A 175 -18.90 26.42 31.77
CA THR A 175 -18.69 26.90 30.39
C THR A 175 -18.48 25.88 29.25
N VAL A 176 -19.62 25.45 28.69
CA VAL A 176 -19.74 24.97 27.30
C VAL A 176 -19.38 26.12 26.36
N THR A 177 -18.20 26.06 25.73
CA THR A 177 -17.88 26.83 24.51
C THR A 177 -17.88 25.86 23.34
N GLU A 178 -18.98 25.89 22.58
CA GLU A 178 -19.17 25.16 21.34
C GLU A 178 -18.19 25.70 20.27
N PRO A 179 -17.30 24.87 19.69
CA PRO A 179 -16.50 25.29 18.54
C PRO A 179 -17.35 25.25 17.27
N GLN A 180 -17.47 26.40 16.62
CA GLN A 180 -18.10 26.59 15.32
C GLN A 180 -17.47 25.68 14.24
N PRO A 181 -18.25 25.19 13.26
CA PRO A 181 -17.74 24.37 12.17
C PRO A 181 -17.00 25.26 11.17
N VAL A 182 -15.68 25.06 11.06
CA VAL A 182 -14.86 25.72 10.03
C VAL A 182 -14.99 24.98 8.71
N GLU A 183 -15.11 25.78 7.67
CA GLU A 183 -15.39 25.48 6.27
C GLU A 183 -14.33 24.54 5.65
N GLY A 184 -14.58 23.24 5.72
CA GLY A 184 -14.22 22.30 4.65
C GLY A 184 -15.52 21.91 3.99
N GLU A 185 -15.59 21.89 2.65
CA GLU A 185 -16.78 21.52 1.88
C GLU A 185 -17.53 20.38 2.57
N SER A 186 -18.61 20.74 3.27
CA SER A 186 -19.08 19.98 4.42
C SER A 186 -19.31 18.53 3.99
N ILE A 187 -18.99 17.57 4.86
CA ILE A 187 -19.24 16.15 4.62
C ILE A 187 -20.66 15.90 4.01
N ALA A 188 -21.64 16.72 4.41
CA ALA A 188 -22.98 16.78 3.81
C ALA A 188 -23.03 17.18 2.31
N SER A 189 -22.23 18.14 1.86
CA SER A 189 -22.07 18.50 0.43
C SER A 189 -21.43 17.37 -0.37
N LEU A 190 -20.47 16.64 0.22
CA LEU A 190 -19.88 15.46 -0.41
C LEU A 190 -20.89 14.32 -0.52
N PHE A 191 -21.76 14.12 0.49
CA PHE A 191 -22.88 13.19 0.40
C PHE A 191 -23.90 13.62 -0.66
N ASP A 192 -24.30 14.90 -0.73
CA ASP A 192 -25.21 15.40 -1.77
C ASP A 192 -24.61 15.24 -3.18
N ARG A 193 -23.29 15.42 -3.30
CA ARG A 193 -22.57 15.19 -4.56
C ARG A 193 -22.47 13.70 -4.89
N LEU A 194 -22.33 12.83 -3.89
CA LEU A 194 -22.36 11.38 -4.06
C LEU A 194 -23.75 10.95 -4.54
N ASP A 195 -24.82 11.39 -3.89
CA ASP A 195 -26.21 11.12 -4.30
C ASP A 195 -26.47 11.58 -5.74
N ARG A 196 -25.98 12.76 -6.11
CA ARG A 196 -26.08 13.25 -7.50
C ARG A 196 -25.28 12.41 -8.49
N LEU A 197 -24.11 11.92 -8.11
CA LEU A 197 -23.28 11.08 -8.97
C LEU A 197 -23.83 9.66 -9.10
N GLU A 198 -24.34 9.09 -8.02
CA GLU A 198 -25.02 7.79 -8.01
C GLU A 198 -26.30 7.85 -8.84
N ASN A 199 -27.11 8.89 -8.69
CA ASN A 199 -28.32 9.07 -9.51
C ASN A 199 -27.98 9.32 -11.00
N LYS A 200 -26.84 9.97 -11.30
CA LYS A 200 -26.33 10.08 -12.68
C LYS A 200 -25.82 8.74 -13.21
N LEU A 201 -25.17 7.94 -12.38
CA LEU A 201 -24.66 6.62 -12.76
C LEU A 201 -25.81 5.63 -12.97
N ASP A 202 -26.86 5.69 -12.14
CA ASP A 202 -28.09 4.91 -12.32
C ASP A 202 -28.79 5.31 -13.62
N SER A 203 -28.92 6.62 -13.87
CA SER A 203 -29.41 7.14 -15.16
C SER A 203 -28.52 6.76 -16.36
N TRP A 204 -27.20 6.64 -16.18
CA TRP A 204 -26.29 6.19 -17.23
C TRP A 204 -26.27 4.68 -17.39
N SER A 205 -26.53 3.92 -16.34
CA SER A 205 -26.69 2.48 -16.37
C SER A 205 -27.96 2.13 -17.13
N ASP A 206 -29.07 2.84 -16.86
CA ASP A 206 -30.30 2.77 -17.64
C ASP A 206 -30.11 3.26 -19.09
N GLN A 207 -29.18 4.18 -19.36
CA GLN A 207 -28.81 4.61 -20.72
C GLN A 207 -27.74 3.73 -21.38
N SER A 208 -27.02 2.90 -20.63
CA SER A 208 -26.02 1.96 -21.15
C SER A 208 -26.65 0.70 -21.75
N GLY A 209 -27.93 0.47 -21.41
CA GLY A 209 -28.86 -0.25 -22.28
C GLY A 209 -29.22 0.61 -23.49
N VAL A 210 -28.25 0.93 -24.36
CA VAL A 210 -28.59 1.31 -25.73
C VAL A 210 -29.07 0.00 -26.38
N GLU A 211 -30.36 -0.30 -26.22
CA GLU A 211 -31.05 -1.22 -27.12
C GLU A 211 -30.90 -0.61 -28.51
N ILE A 212 -29.89 -1.07 -29.27
CA ILE A 212 -29.80 -0.76 -30.69
C ILE A 212 -30.91 -1.58 -31.36
N ASP A 213 -32.13 -1.06 -31.27
CA ASP A 213 -33.35 -1.69 -31.81
C ASP A 213 -33.34 -1.73 -33.35
N ASP A 214 -32.41 -1.02 -33.99
CA ASP A 214 -32.20 -1.07 -35.43
C ASP A 214 -31.14 -2.12 -35.80
N PRO A 215 -31.52 -3.29 -36.34
CA PRO A 215 -30.56 -4.32 -36.74
C PRO A 215 -29.61 -3.85 -37.85
N ALA A 216 -30.01 -2.86 -38.66
CA ALA A 216 -29.13 -2.31 -39.69
C ALA A 216 -28.05 -1.38 -39.10
N LEU A 217 -28.36 -0.66 -38.02
CA LEU A 217 -27.39 0.15 -37.30
C LEU A 217 -26.44 -0.74 -36.50
N LEU A 218 -26.97 -1.76 -35.83
CA LEU A 218 -26.19 -2.76 -35.10
C LEU A 218 -25.17 -3.44 -36.01
N HIS A 219 -25.61 -3.92 -37.18
CA HIS A 219 -24.72 -4.51 -38.18
C HIS A 219 -23.60 -3.57 -38.62
N LYS A 220 -23.88 -2.26 -38.80
CA LYS A 220 -22.86 -1.28 -39.19
C LYS A 220 -21.85 -1.00 -38.07
N VAL A 221 -22.32 -0.92 -36.82
CA VAL A 221 -21.45 -0.73 -35.65
C VAL A 221 -20.53 -1.93 -35.48
N ILE A 222 -21.08 -3.16 -35.55
CA ILE A 222 -20.29 -4.39 -35.51
C ILE A 222 -19.28 -4.41 -36.65
N HIS A 223 -19.70 -4.12 -37.88
CA HIS A 223 -18.78 -4.12 -39.02
C HIS A 223 -17.65 -3.09 -38.86
N ALA A 224 -17.96 -1.90 -38.34
CA ALA A 224 -16.95 -0.89 -38.05
C ALA A 224 -16.01 -1.31 -36.91
N CYS A 225 -16.50 -2.04 -35.91
CA CYS A 225 -15.66 -2.59 -34.84
C CYS A 225 -14.72 -3.70 -35.37
N MET A 226 -15.23 -4.62 -36.18
CA MET A 226 -14.47 -5.74 -36.76
C MET A 226 -13.48 -5.32 -37.86
N GLU A 227 -13.54 -4.07 -38.33
CA GLU A 227 -12.61 -3.50 -39.31
C GLU A 227 -11.63 -2.49 -38.66
N SER A 228 -11.73 -2.29 -37.34
CA SER A 228 -10.87 -1.34 -36.64
C SER A 228 -9.57 -1.98 -36.17
N ASP A 229 -8.44 -1.44 -36.63
CA ASP A 229 -7.10 -1.82 -36.13
C ASP A 229 -6.88 -1.50 -34.63
N SER A 230 -7.81 -0.76 -34.00
CA SER A 230 -7.77 -0.40 -32.58
C SER A 230 -8.44 -1.44 -31.68
N ILE A 231 -9.10 -2.44 -32.24
CA ILE A 231 -9.81 -3.49 -31.50
C ILE A 231 -9.03 -4.79 -31.67
N THR A 232 -8.79 -5.45 -30.55
CA THR A 232 -8.08 -6.73 -30.52
C THR A 232 -9.03 -7.89 -30.79
N GLU A 233 -8.49 -9.03 -31.24
CA GLU A 233 -9.28 -10.25 -31.52
C GLU A 233 -10.09 -10.72 -30.30
N ASP A 234 -9.53 -10.57 -29.09
CA ASP A 234 -10.22 -10.92 -27.84
C ASP A 234 -11.44 -10.01 -27.58
N GLU A 235 -11.33 -8.72 -27.91
CA GLU A 235 -12.43 -7.76 -27.79
C GLU A 235 -13.52 -8.01 -28.85
N GLU A 236 -13.13 -8.38 -30.07
CA GLU A 236 -14.06 -8.81 -31.13
C GLU A 236 -14.87 -10.05 -30.70
N LEU A 237 -14.20 -11.06 -30.15
CA LEU A 237 -14.84 -12.27 -29.64
C LEU A 237 -15.80 -11.96 -28.48
N TYR A 238 -15.42 -11.04 -27.60
CA TYR A 238 -16.27 -10.59 -26.50
C TYR A 238 -17.54 -9.87 -27.00
N LEU A 239 -17.42 -9.01 -28.01
CA LEU A 239 -18.57 -8.34 -28.64
C LEU A 239 -19.53 -9.37 -29.28
N LEU A 240 -19.00 -10.40 -29.94
CA LEU A 240 -19.81 -11.48 -30.51
C LEU A 240 -20.52 -12.30 -29.43
N GLN A 241 -19.88 -12.54 -28.29
CA GLN A 241 -20.48 -13.28 -27.18
C GLN A 241 -21.65 -12.53 -26.54
N ILE A 242 -21.55 -11.21 -26.40
CA ILE A 242 -22.63 -10.37 -25.89
C ILE A 242 -23.87 -10.43 -26.81
N LEU A 243 -23.66 -10.52 -28.13
CA LEU A 243 -24.75 -10.54 -29.11
C LEU A 243 -25.44 -11.91 -29.27
N LEU A 244 -24.75 -12.98 -28.87
CA LEU A 244 -25.27 -14.35 -28.95
C LEU A 244 -25.86 -14.84 -27.62
N ALA A 245 -25.77 -14.05 -26.55
CA ALA A 245 -26.34 -14.32 -25.23
C ALA A 245 -27.82 -13.91 -25.17
#